data_AF-A0A1I5XG95-F1
#
_entry.id   AF-A0A1I5XG95-F1
#
_cell.length_a   1.000
_cell.length_b   1.000
_cell.length_c   1.000
_cell.angle_alpha   90.00
_cell.angle_beta   90.00
_cell.angle_gamma   90.00
#
_symmetry.space_group_name_H-M   'P 1'
#
loop_
_entity.id
_entity.type
_entity.pdbx_description
1 polymer ?
#
loop_
_entity_poly.entity_id
_entity_poly.type
_entity_poly.pdbx_seq_one_letter_code
_entity_poly.pdbx_strand_id
1 'polypeptide(L)'
;MEEFESQVRDKIGEDLSERFIPYVQMHEFEALLFSDVEVISSLIGDEHLPKLWEIRNSYETPEDINNGALTAPSKRLISIHSGYNKVVNGELISEGIGVDKIRKECPGFDVWLKSIERL
;
A
#
# COMPACT_ATOMS: atom_id res chain seq x y z
N MET A 1 -13.39 5.50 -8.71
CA MET A 1 -12.04 6.07 -8.68
C MET A 1 -11.88 7.06 -9.83
N GLU A 2 -12.11 6.63 -11.08
CA GLU A 2 -12.08 7.51 -12.27
C GLU A 2 -12.93 8.78 -12.16
N GLU A 3 -14.15 8.69 -11.62
CA GLU A 3 -15.03 9.86 -11.46
C GLU A 3 -14.50 10.88 -10.43
N PHE A 4 -13.83 10.42 -9.37
CA PHE A 4 -13.18 11.30 -8.40
C PHE A 4 -11.98 12.01 -9.04
N GLU A 5 -11.16 11.27 -9.78
CA GLU A 5 -10.00 11.83 -10.47
C GLU A 5 -10.40 12.86 -11.54
N SER A 6 -11.49 12.61 -12.28
CA SER A 6 -12.06 13.57 -13.23
C SER A 6 -12.48 14.86 -12.52
N GLN A 7 -13.20 14.76 -11.40
CA GLN A 7 -13.63 15.93 -10.65
C GLN A 7 -12.45 16.73 -10.06
N VAL A 8 -11.35 16.05 -9.69
CA VAL A 8 -10.13 16.75 -9.25
C VAL A 8 -9.50 17.49 -10.42
N ARG A 9 -9.36 16.87 -11.60
CA ARG A 9 -8.84 17.50 -12.81
C ARG A 9 -9.62 18.75 -13.21
N ASP A 10 -10.95 18.69 -13.13
CA ASP A 10 -11.81 19.84 -13.46
C ASP A 10 -11.64 21.01 -12.48
N LYS A 11 -11.27 20.73 -11.22
CA LYS A 11 -11.13 21.75 -10.16
C LYS A 11 -9.76 22.42 -10.11
N ILE A 12 -8.69 21.76 -10.55
CA ILE A 12 -7.32 22.30 -10.47
C ILE A 12 -6.99 23.28 -11.60
N GLY A 13 -7.85 23.41 -12.61
CA GLY A 13 -7.68 24.29 -13.76
C GLY A 13 -6.78 23.72 -14.85
N GLU A 14 -6.99 24.17 -16.09
CA GLU A 14 -6.36 23.59 -17.28
C GLU A 14 -4.82 23.60 -17.23
N ASP A 15 -4.21 24.68 -16.73
CA ASP A 15 -2.75 24.87 -16.69
C ASP A 15 -2.02 23.87 -15.76
N LEU A 16 -2.68 23.41 -14.69
CA LEU A 16 -2.15 22.40 -13.77
C LEU A 16 -2.57 20.98 -14.15
N SER A 17 -3.67 20.84 -14.90
CA SER A 17 -4.22 19.53 -15.29
C SER A 17 -3.26 18.69 -16.12
N GLU A 18 -2.43 19.32 -16.96
CA GLU A 18 -1.42 18.64 -17.80
C GLU A 18 -0.21 18.14 -16.99
N ARG A 19 0.05 18.72 -15.81
CA ARG A 19 1.17 18.36 -14.93
C ARG A 19 0.73 17.54 -13.72
N PHE A 20 -0.54 17.15 -13.68
CA PHE A 20 -1.13 16.44 -12.57
C PHE A 20 -1.45 14.98 -12.94
N ILE A 21 -0.69 14.06 -12.34
CA ILE A 21 -0.95 12.62 -12.43
C ILE A 21 -1.58 12.21 -11.09
N PRO A 22 -2.92 12.05 -11.02
CA PRO A 22 -3.58 11.71 -9.78
C PRO A 22 -3.19 10.30 -9.34
N TYR A 23 -3.07 10.14 -8.02
CA TYR A 23 -3.04 8.86 -7.36
C TYR A 23 -3.58 8.99 -5.96
N VAL A 24 -4.47 8.07 -5.60
CA VAL A 24 -5.03 7.97 -4.26
C VAL A 24 -4.67 6.60 -3.74
N GLN A 25 -3.70 6.55 -2.82
CA GLN A 25 -3.55 5.39 -1.95
C GLN A 25 -4.77 5.35 -1.04
N MET A 26 -5.73 4.46 -1.35
CA MET A 26 -7.04 4.41 -0.67
C MET A 26 -6.93 4.18 0.84
N HIS A 27 -5.88 3.48 1.27
CA HIS A 27 -5.64 3.09 2.65
C HIS A 27 -4.27 3.57 3.13
N GLU A 28 -3.80 3.09 4.29
CA GLU A 28 -2.48 3.48 4.78
C GLU A 28 -1.36 2.91 3.89
N PHE A 29 -0.17 3.52 3.94
CA PHE A 29 1.03 3.01 3.27
C PHE A 29 1.29 1.53 3.58
N GLU A 30 1.02 1.12 4.82
CA GLU A 30 1.21 -0.26 5.27
C GLU A 30 0.36 -1.28 4.50
N ALA A 31 -0.68 -0.85 3.77
CA ALA A 31 -1.40 -1.72 2.83
C ALA A 31 -0.45 -2.28 1.77
N LEU A 32 0.43 -1.43 1.20
CA LEU A 32 1.41 -1.83 0.19
C LEU A 32 2.42 -2.85 0.73
N LEU A 33 2.72 -2.82 2.04
CA LEU A 33 3.67 -3.75 2.65
C LEU A 33 3.18 -5.20 2.61
N PHE A 34 1.85 -5.43 2.56
CA PHE A 34 1.31 -6.78 2.40
C PHE A 34 1.54 -7.39 1.01
N SER A 35 2.27 -6.70 0.11
CA SER A 35 2.78 -7.28 -1.15
C SER A 35 3.73 -8.46 -0.93
N ASP A 36 4.37 -8.55 0.24
CA ASP A 36 5.21 -9.69 0.60
C ASP A 36 5.20 -9.90 2.11
N VAL A 37 4.44 -10.90 2.55
CA VAL A 37 4.26 -11.17 3.98
C VAL A 37 5.44 -11.91 4.60
N GLU A 38 6.25 -12.59 3.78
CA GLU A 38 7.51 -13.21 4.19
C GLU A 38 8.55 -12.15 4.58
N VAL A 39 8.64 -11.05 3.82
CA VAL A 39 9.52 -9.94 4.21
C VAL A 39 9.04 -9.32 5.52
N ILE A 40 7.73 -9.12 5.70
CA ILE A 40 7.18 -8.65 6.97
C ILE A 40 7.61 -9.59 8.10
N SER A 41 7.36 -10.91 7.98
CA SER A 41 7.67 -11.87 9.04
C SER A 41 9.16 -11.93 9.35
N SER A 42 10.03 -11.83 8.34
CA SER A 42 11.49 -11.84 8.54
C SER A 42 11.98 -10.68 9.42
N LEU A 43 11.25 -9.57 9.47
CA LEU A 43 11.60 -8.38 10.24
C LEU A 43 10.91 -8.31 11.61
N ILE A 44 9.68 -8.84 11.74
CA ILE A 44 8.89 -8.73 12.98
C ILE A 44 8.72 -10.05 13.75
N GLY A 45 9.13 -11.19 13.18
CA GLY A 45 9.05 -12.53 13.76
C GLY A 45 8.36 -13.55 12.84
N ASP A 46 9.03 -14.68 12.57
CA ASP A 46 8.52 -15.76 11.70
C ASP A 46 7.25 -16.42 12.27
N GLU A 47 7.06 -16.37 13.59
CA GLU A 47 5.85 -16.86 14.26
C GLU A 47 4.57 -16.16 13.79
N HIS A 48 4.71 -14.98 13.19
CA HIS A 48 3.60 -14.17 12.70
C HIS A 48 3.17 -14.50 11.27
N LEU A 49 3.99 -15.23 10.50
CA LEU A 49 3.75 -15.52 9.09
C LEU A 49 2.36 -16.15 8.81
N PRO A 50 1.85 -17.12 9.60
CA PRO A 50 0.52 -17.67 9.36
C PRO A 50 -0.59 -16.61 9.45
N LYS A 51 -0.47 -15.66 10.40
CA LYS A 51 -1.47 -14.61 10.59
C LYS A 51 -1.39 -13.55 9.49
N LEU A 52 -0.19 -13.23 9.01
CA LEU A 52 0.01 -12.31 7.90
C LEU A 52 -0.59 -12.87 6.61
N TRP A 53 -0.38 -14.16 6.33
CA TRP A 53 -1.00 -14.85 5.20
C TRP A 53 -2.53 -14.90 5.31
N GLU A 54 -3.09 -15.17 6.50
CA GLU A 54 -4.54 -15.11 6.73
C GLU A 54 -5.11 -13.74 6.33
N ILE A 55 -4.43 -12.65 6.72
CA ILE A 55 -4.84 -11.30 6.36
C ILE A 55 -4.71 -11.08 4.85
N ARG A 56 -3.54 -11.33 4.25
CA ARG A 56 -3.29 -11.08 2.82
C ARG A 56 -4.26 -11.85 1.92
N ASN A 57 -4.60 -13.08 2.29
CA ASN A 57 -5.52 -13.94 1.54
C ASN A 57 -7.01 -13.60 1.74
N SER A 58 -7.34 -12.73 2.69
CA SER A 58 -8.72 -12.26 2.91
C SER A 58 -9.13 -11.14 1.94
N TYR A 59 -8.21 -10.70 1.07
CA TYR A 59 -8.39 -9.58 0.14
C TYR A 59 -7.83 -9.93 -1.23
N GLU A 60 -8.37 -9.33 -2.28
CA GLU A 60 -7.91 -9.54 -3.65
C GLU A 60 -6.49 -8.99 -3.82
N THR A 61 -6.28 -7.71 -3.47
CA THR A 61 -4.98 -7.05 -3.50
C THR A 61 -4.57 -6.51 -2.12
N PRO A 62 -3.28 -6.20 -1.90
CA PRO A 62 -2.85 -5.47 -0.71
C PRO A 62 -3.52 -4.10 -0.60
N GLU A 63 -3.85 -3.47 -1.73
CA GLU A 63 -4.51 -2.15 -1.81
C GLU A 63 -5.91 -2.16 -1.19
N ASP A 64 -6.56 -3.32 -1.11
CA ASP A 64 -7.91 -3.50 -0.54
C ASP A 64 -7.90 -3.75 0.97
N ILE A 65 -6.74 -3.89 1.61
CA ILE A 65 -6.63 -4.25 3.03
C ILE A 65 -7.07 -3.07 3.90
N ASN A 66 -8.38 -2.95 4.16
CA ASN A 66 -8.94 -2.08 5.20
C ASN A 66 -10.44 -2.37 5.42
N ASN A 67 -10.84 -2.64 6.65
CA ASN A 67 -12.26 -2.84 7.00
C ASN A 67 -12.74 -1.91 8.13
N GLY A 68 -12.06 -0.79 8.39
CA GLY A 68 -12.45 0.19 9.40
C GLY A 68 -11.35 0.60 10.38
N ALA A 69 -11.69 1.48 11.34
CA ALA A 69 -10.72 2.17 12.19
C ALA A 69 -9.82 1.25 13.03
N LEU A 70 -10.31 0.07 13.42
CA LEU A 70 -9.55 -0.92 14.19
C LEU A 70 -8.85 -1.97 13.32
N THR A 71 -9.17 -2.03 12.03
CA THR A 71 -8.67 -3.03 11.08
C THR A 71 -7.88 -2.40 9.93
N ALA A 72 -7.48 -1.14 10.10
CA ALA A 72 -6.54 -0.46 9.23
C ALA A 72 -5.20 -1.24 9.16
N PRO A 73 -4.48 -1.20 8.03
CA PRO A 73 -3.24 -1.95 7.81
C PRO A 73 -2.24 -1.86 8.98
N SER A 74 -1.97 -0.65 9.46
CA SER A 74 -1.01 -0.46 10.54
C SER A 74 -1.49 -1.01 11.89
N LYS A 75 -2.79 -0.96 12.15
CA LYS A 75 -3.40 -1.55 13.36
C LYS A 75 -3.30 -3.06 13.34
N ARG A 76 -3.41 -3.68 12.15
CA ARG A 76 -3.15 -5.12 11.99
C ARG A 76 -1.71 -5.47 12.33
N LEU A 77 -0.74 -4.74 11.78
CA LEU A 77 0.68 -4.96 12.08
C LEU A 77 1.00 -4.75 13.56
N ILE A 78 0.47 -3.69 14.19
CA ILE A 78 0.62 -3.45 15.64
C ILE A 78 -0.04 -4.56 16.48
N SER A 79 -1.18 -5.10 16.04
CA SER A 79 -1.87 -6.19 16.76
C SER A 79 -1.11 -7.51 16.67
N ILE A 80 -0.40 -7.74 15.57
CA ILE A 80 0.45 -8.92 15.34
C ILE A 80 1.74 -8.77 16.15
N HIS A 81 2.40 -7.62 16.04
CA HIS A 81 3.65 -7.30 16.70
C HIS A 81 3.54 -5.94 17.39
N SER A 82 3.46 -5.95 18.72
CA SER A 82 3.27 -4.72 19.52
C SER A 82 4.44 -3.73 19.41
N GLY A 83 5.62 -4.21 19.03
CA GLY A 83 6.79 -3.38 18.74
C GLY A 83 6.78 -2.72 17.35
N TYR A 84 5.70 -2.86 16.58
CA TYR A 84 5.65 -2.34 15.21
C TYR A 84 5.77 -0.82 15.18
N ASN A 85 6.85 -0.32 14.59
CA ASN A 85 7.09 1.10 14.38
C ASN A 85 6.84 1.46 12.91
N LYS A 86 5.85 2.31 12.65
CA LYS A 86 5.46 2.70 11.28
C LYS A 86 6.59 3.30 10.45
N VAL A 87 7.50 4.03 11.10
CA VAL A 87 8.61 4.69 10.40
C VAL A 87 9.70 3.67 10.13
N VAL A 88 10.29 3.11 11.18
CA VAL A 88 11.46 2.23 11.06
C VAL A 88 11.12 0.92 10.36
N ASN A 89 10.06 0.23 10.79
CA ASN A 89 9.69 -1.05 10.19
C ASN A 89 9.07 -0.85 8.81
N GLY A 90 8.28 0.23 8.62
CA GLY A 90 7.70 0.53 7.31
C GLY A 90 8.77 0.73 6.24
N GLU A 91 9.82 1.49 6.56
CA GLU A 91 10.99 1.69 5.69
C GLU A 91 11.69 0.36 5.37
N LEU A 92 12.14 -0.36 6.40
CA LEU A 92 12.89 -1.62 6.25
C LEU A 92 12.10 -2.69 5.49
N ILE A 93 10.79 -2.82 5.77
CA ILE A 93 9.92 -3.76 5.06
C ILE A 93 9.83 -3.32 3.60
N SER A 94 9.52 -2.05 3.32
CA SER A 94 9.38 -1.59 1.93
C SER A 94 10.65 -1.76 1.10
N GLU A 95 11.82 -1.55 1.72
CA GLU A 95 13.13 -1.79 1.12
C GLU A 95 13.33 -3.29 0.83
N GLY A 96 13.02 -4.16 1.80
CA GLY A 96 13.15 -5.61 1.65
C GLY A 96 12.20 -6.21 0.59
N ILE A 97 11.02 -5.62 0.40
CA ILE A 97 10.06 -6.03 -0.64
C ILE A 97 10.54 -5.59 -2.02
N GLY A 98 10.99 -4.34 -2.12
CA GLY A 98 11.37 -3.72 -3.38
C GLY A 98 10.16 -3.31 -4.25
N VAL A 99 10.39 -2.30 -5.08
CA VAL A 99 9.32 -1.68 -5.89
C VAL A 99 8.69 -2.66 -6.88
N ASP A 100 9.45 -3.58 -7.46
CA ASP A 100 8.94 -4.51 -8.47
C ASP A 100 7.88 -5.47 -7.91
N LYS A 101 8.07 -5.95 -6.68
CA LYS A 101 7.11 -6.82 -6.00
C LYS A 101 5.87 -6.03 -5.59
N ILE A 102 6.04 -4.80 -5.10
CA ILE A 102 4.91 -3.90 -4.80
C ILE A 102 4.08 -3.64 -6.06
N ARG A 103 4.71 -3.30 -7.19
CA ARG A 103 4.01 -3.09 -8.47
C ARG A 103 3.24 -4.32 -8.94
N LYS A 104 3.82 -5.51 -8.76
CA LYS A 104 3.20 -6.76 -9.18
C LYS A 104 1.91 -7.04 -8.40
N GLU A 105 1.90 -6.74 -7.10
CA GLU A 105 0.79 -7.07 -6.21
C GLU A 105 -0.22 -5.92 -6.03
N CYS A 106 0.16 -4.68 -6.33
CA CYS A 106 -0.65 -3.46 -6.19
C CYS A 106 -0.88 -2.80 -7.56
N PRO A 107 -1.92 -3.21 -8.33
CA PRO A 107 -2.18 -2.69 -9.67
C PRO A 107 -2.40 -1.19 -9.74
N GLY A 108 -3.05 -0.57 -8.76
CA GLY A 108 -3.30 0.87 -8.72
C GLY A 108 -1.99 1.66 -8.61
N PHE A 109 -1.13 1.26 -7.67
CA PHE A 109 0.22 1.79 -7.54
C PHE A 109 1.06 1.61 -8.82
N ASP A 110 1.01 0.45 -9.46
CA ASP A 110 1.76 0.20 -10.71
C ASP A 110 1.28 1.09 -11.87
N VAL A 111 -0.03 1.24 -12.05
CA VAL A 111 -0.60 2.12 -13.09
C VAL A 111 -0.15 3.56 -12.90
N TRP A 112 -0.17 4.04 -11.66
CA TRP A 112 0.32 5.38 -11.33
C TRP A 112 1.81 5.54 -11.63
N LEU A 113 2.64 4.60 -11.15
CA LEU A 113 4.08 4.69 -11.35
C LEU A 113 4.46 4.63 -12.83
N LYS A 114 3.83 3.75 -13.62
CA LYS A 114 3.98 3.70 -15.09
C LYS A 114 3.60 5.00 -15.78
N SER A 115 2.69 5.78 -15.20
CA SER A 115 2.31 7.08 -15.75
C SER A 115 3.38 8.13 -15.48
N ILE A 116 4.04 8.07 -14.33
CA ILE A 116 5.20 8.93 -14.01
C ILE A 116 6.42 8.55 -14.87
N GLU A 117 6.71 7.26 -15.03
CA GLU A 117 7.85 6.75 -15.81
C GLU A 117 7.79 7.12 -17.32
N ARG A 118 6.63 7.58 -17.81
CA ARG A 118 6.41 7.99 -19.20
C ARG A 118 6.51 9.50 -19.43
N LEU A 119 6.82 10.28 -18.39
CA LEU A 119 7.11 11.71 -18.47
C LEU A 119 8.53 11.96 -18.99
#